data_AF-A0A438DRJ2-F1
#
_entry.id   AF-A0A438DRJ2-F1
#
_cell.length_a   1.000
_cell.length_b   1.000
_cell.length_c   1.000
_cell.angle_alpha   90.00
_cell.angle_beta   90.00
_cell.angle_gamma   90.00
#
_symmetry.space_group_name_H-M   'P 1'
#
loop_
_entity.id
_entity.type
_entity.pdbx_description
1 polymer ?
#
loop_
_entity_poly.entity_id
_entity_poly.type
_entity_poly.pdbx_seq_one_letter_code
_entity_poly.pdbx_strand_id
1 'polypeptide(L)'
;MPSYFLSLFKIPASMDAKIERLQRDFLWSGVGEGKRDHLVSWDVVCNSKAKGGLGFGKISLRNLALLGKWLWRYPRKGLALWHQVILSIYGSHSNGWDANTIVRWSHRCPWKAIAQVF
;
A
#
# COMPACT_ATOMS: atom_id res chain seq x y z
N MET A 1 12.93 -0.39 2.24
CA MET A 1 11.66 -0.31 1.46
C MET A 1 11.10 1.11 1.58
N PRO A 2 10.75 1.80 0.47
CA PRO A 2 10.26 3.17 0.51
C PRO A 2 8.86 3.25 1.14
N SER A 3 8.79 3.29 2.47
CA SER A 3 7.55 3.29 3.25
C SER A 3 6.67 4.50 2.97
N TYR A 4 7.27 5.61 2.54
CA TYR A 4 6.58 6.85 2.20
C TYR A 4 5.60 6.67 1.02
N PHE A 5 6.08 6.19 -0.12
CA PHE A 5 5.24 5.99 -1.32
C PHE A 5 4.12 4.98 -1.07
N LEU A 6 4.44 3.87 -0.40
CA LEU A 6 3.47 2.86 0.00
C LEU A 6 2.39 3.38 0.95
N SER A 7 2.66 4.47 1.67
CA SER A 7 1.72 5.06 2.60
C SER A 7 0.82 6.11 1.95
N LEU A 8 1.17 6.64 0.77
CA LEU A 8 0.42 7.72 0.13
C LEU A 8 -0.30 7.29 -1.14
N PHE A 9 0.25 6.32 -1.88
CA PHE A 9 -0.26 5.92 -3.18
C PHE A 9 -0.62 4.45 -3.21
N LYS A 10 -1.74 4.12 -3.84
CA LYS A 10 -2.08 2.73 -4.19
C LYS A 10 -1.14 2.26 -5.30
N ILE A 11 -0.43 1.16 -5.06
CA ILE A 11 0.46 0.60 -6.07
C ILE A 11 -0.37 -0.07 -7.18
N PRO A 12 -0.09 0.20 -8.46
CA PRO A 12 -0.66 -0.56 -9.58
C PRO A 12 -0.22 -2.03 -9.55
N ALA A 13 -1.11 -2.96 -9.89
CA ALA A 13 -0.82 -4.40 -9.87
C ALA A 13 0.43 -4.78 -10.69
N SER A 14 0.70 -4.09 -11.80
CA SER A 14 1.90 -4.31 -12.63
C SER A 14 3.21 -4.00 -11.89
N MET A 15 3.22 -2.98 -11.03
CA MET A 15 4.38 -2.62 -10.21
C MET A 15 4.56 -3.58 -9.04
N ASP A 16 3.47 -4.02 -8.42
CA ASP A 16 3.50 -5.07 -7.38
C ASP A 16 4.15 -6.34 -7.94
N ALA A 17 3.66 -6.82 -9.10
CA ALA A 17 4.21 -7.98 -9.79
C ALA A 17 5.69 -7.81 -10.18
N LYS A 18 6.10 -6.60 -10.61
CA LYS A 18 7.49 -6.30 -10.95
C LYS A 18 8.40 -6.38 -9.71
N ILE A 19 7.97 -5.85 -8.57
CA ILE A 19 8.77 -5.89 -7.35
C ILE A 19 8.81 -7.32 -6.80
N GLU A 20 7.70 -8.05 -6.79
CA GLU A 20 7.69 -9.46 -6.38
C GLU A 20 8.62 -10.30 -7.26
N ARG A 21 8.64 -10.04 -8.57
CA ARG A 21 9.60 -10.68 -9.48
C ARG A 21 11.03 -10.38 -9.09
N LEU A 22 11.39 -9.12 -8.82
CA LEU A 22 12.74 -8.76 -8.37
C LEU A 22 13.12 -9.44 -7.05
N GLN A 23 12.18 -9.59 -6.13
CA GLN A 23 12.41 -10.31 -4.87
C GLN A 23 12.61 -11.82 -5.09
N ARG A 24 11.82 -12.43 -5.98
CA ARG A 24 11.98 -13.83 -6.41
C ARG A 24 13.32 -14.06 -7.08
N ASP A 25 13.65 -13.21 -8.05
CA ASP A 25 14.89 -13.28 -8.80
C ASP A 25 16.07 -13.09 -7.83
N PHE A 26 16.01 -12.13 -6.90
CA PHE A 26 17.05 -12.00 -5.87
C PHE A 26 17.22 -13.26 -5.01
N LEU A 27 16.11 -13.88 -4.57
CA LEU A 27 16.18 -15.06 -3.70
C LEU A 27 16.72 -16.28 -4.43
N TRP A 28 16.33 -16.48 -5.69
CA TRP A 28 16.60 -17.72 -6.43
C TRP A 28 17.75 -17.61 -7.45
N SER A 29 18.11 -16.41 -7.92
CA SER A 29 19.15 -16.24 -8.95
C SER A 29 20.58 -16.36 -8.42
N GLY A 30 20.82 -16.23 -7.11
CA GLY A 30 22.16 -16.42 -6.52
C GLY A 30 23.28 -15.58 -7.17
N VAL A 31 24.53 -15.89 -6.84
CA VAL A 31 25.73 -15.35 -7.53
C VAL A 31 26.23 -16.43 -8.48
N GLY A 32 25.81 -16.38 -9.74
CA GLY A 32 26.25 -17.31 -10.79
C GLY A 32 25.35 -17.29 -12.03
N GLU A 33 25.90 -17.64 -13.19
CA GLU A 33 25.15 -17.72 -14.45
C GLU A 33 24.28 -18.98 -14.48
N GLY A 34 22.95 -18.82 -14.47
CA GLY A 34 21.99 -19.91 -14.67
C GLY A 34 20.65 -19.69 -13.97
N LYS A 35 19.56 -20.03 -14.65
CA LYS A 35 18.24 -20.15 -13.99
C LYS A 35 18.31 -21.31 -13.00
N ARG A 36 18.10 -21.02 -11.71
CA ARG A 36 17.93 -22.06 -10.68
C ARG A 36 16.44 -22.37 -10.51
N ASP A 37 16.14 -23.63 -10.21
CA ASP A 37 14.77 -24.08 -9.99
C ASP A 37 14.19 -23.46 -8.72
N HIS A 38 12.92 -23.04 -8.81
CA HIS A 38 12.16 -22.55 -7.67
C HIS A 38 11.71 -23.74 -6.80
N LEU A 39 12.55 -24.15 -5.85
CA LEU A 39 12.31 -25.30 -4.99
C LEU A 39 11.10 -25.14 -4.06
N VAL A 40 10.71 -23.90 -3.75
CA VAL A 40 9.58 -23.57 -2.87
C VAL A 40 8.71 -22.52 -3.54
N SER A 41 7.39 -22.70 -3.46
CA SER A 41 6.43 -21.73 -4.00
C SER A 41 6.57 -20.37 -3.32
N TRP A 42 6.35 -19.29 -4.08
CA TRP A 42 6.52 -17.94 -3.57
C TRP A 42 5.56 -17.62 -2.41
N ASP A 43 4.33 -18.12 -2.46
CA ASP A 43 3.35 -17.93 -1.37
C ASP A 43 3.81 -18.55 -0.04
N VAL A 44 4.47 -19.71 -0.08
CA VAL A 44 5.04 -20.34 1.13
C VAL A 44 6.21 -19.52 1.67
N VAL A 45 7.08 -19.02 0.79
CA VAL A 45 8.18 -18.12 1.14
C VAL A 45 7.67 -16.82 1.78
N CYS A 46 6.54 -16.29 1.31
CA CYS A 46 5.92 -15.06 1.83
C CYS A 46 5.29 -15.20 3.22
N ASN A 47 5.03 -16.42 3.69
CA ASN A 47 4.47 -16.64 5.02
C ASN A 47 5.41 -16.16 6.14
N SER A 48 4.86 -15.92 7.34
CA SER A 48 5.67 -15.55 8.50
C SER A 48 6.64 -16.68 8.88
N LYS A 49 7.74 -16.32 9.55
CA LYS A 49 8.69 -17.30 10.10
C LYS A 49 8.03 -18.30 11.04
N ALA A 50 7.06 -17.85 11.84
CA ALA A 50 6.26 -18.71 12.71
C ALA A 50 5.41 -19.74 11.94
N LYS A 51 5.09 -19.47 10.66
CA LYS A 51 4.36 -20.36 9.75
C LYS A 51 5.29 -21.07 8.75
N GLY A 52 6.60 -21.10 9.00
CA GLY A 52 7.58 -21.80 8.16
C GLY A 52 8.01 -21.05 6.89
N GLY A 53 7.61 -19.79 6.71
CA GLY A 53 8.08 -18.95 5.60
C GLY A 53 9.28 -18.07 5.96
N LEU A 54 9.74 -17.25 5.02
CA LEU A 54 10.85 -16.31 5.23
C LEU A 54 10.38 -14.93 5.74
N GLY A 55 9.08 -14.67 5.71
CA GLY A 55 8.49 -13.39 6.12
C GLY A 55 8.54 -12.32 5.04
N PHE A 56 8.75 -12.69 3.77
CA PHE A 56 8.61 -11.78 2.63
C PHE A 56 7.13 -11.40 2.45
N GLY A 57 6.64 -10.43 3.22
CA GLY A 57 5.24 -10.01 3.12
C GLY A 57 4.90 -9.41 1.75
N LYS A 58 3.72 -9.76 1.21
CA LYS A 58 3.19 -9.19 -0.05
C LYS A 58 3.13 -7.67 0.03
N ILE A 59 3.69 -7.00 -0.98
CA ILE A 59 3.81 -5.54 -0.98
C ILE A 59 2.43 -4.89 -1.10
N SER A 60 1.53 -5.45 -1.90
CA SER A 60 0.11 -5.06 -1.96
C SER A 60 -0.57 -5.04 -0.58
N LEU A 61 -0.34 -6.07 0.26
CA LEU A 61 -0.89 -6.11 1.61
C LEU A 61 -0.29 -5.03 2.51
N ARG A 62 1.03 -4.83 2.45
CA ARG A 62 1.72 -3.76 3.18
C ARG A 62 1.22 -2.37 2.75
N ASN A 63 1.02 -2.15 1.46
CA ASN A 63 0.48 -0.93 0.90
C ASN A 63 -0.95 -0.68 1.40
N LEU A 64 -1.82 -1.69 1.31
CA LEU A 64 -3.19 -1.59 1.82
C LEU A 64 -3.22 -1.22 3.31
N ALA A 65 -2.42 -1.89 4.14
CA ALA A 65 -2.32 -1.58 5.57
C ALA A 65 -1.81 -0.13 5.83
N LEU A 66 -0.81 0.33 5.06
CA LEU A 66 -0.26 1.67 5.20
C LEU A 66 -1.21 2.78 4.71
N LEU A 67 -2.07 2.49 3.73
CA LEU A 67 -3.14 3.40 3.30
C LEU A 67 -4.26 3.44 4.37
N GLY A 68 -4.69 2.28 4.87
CA GLY A 68 -5.70 2.18 5.93
C GLY A 68 -5.30 2.89 7.23
N LYS A 69 -4.00 2.97 7.53
CA LYS A 69 -3.46 3.79 8.63
C LYS A 69 -3.95 5.24 8.58
N TRP A 70 -4.12 5.83 7.38
CA TRP A 70 -4.58 7.21 7.25
C TRP A 70 -6.06 7.36 7.52
N LEU A 71 -6.89 6.42 7.05
CA LEU A 71 -8.31 6.37 7.40
C LEU A 71 -8.51 6.26 8.91
N TRP A 72 -7.75 5.38 9.56
CA TRP A 72 -7.78 5.26 11.02
C TRP A 72 -7.33 6.54 11.75
N ARG A 73 -6.37 7.26 11.20
CA ARG A 73 -5.84 8.49 11.80
C ARG A 73 -6.76 9.69 11.62
N TYR A 74 -7.59 9.69 10.59
CA TYR A 74 -8.43 10.83 10.22
C TYR A 74 -9.36 11.29 11.35
N PRO A 75 -10.26 10.45 11.91
CA PRO A 75 -11.13 10.88 13.01
C PRO A 75 -10.34 11.18 14.30
N ARG A 76 -9.13 10.62 14.45
CA ARG A 76 -8.30 10.78 15.65
C ARG A 76 -7.45 12.04 15.66
N LYS A 77 -7.26 12.70 14.51
CA LYS A 77 -6.34 13.84 14.33
C LYS A 77 -7.03 15.05 13.69
N GLY A 78 -8.20 15.41 14.20
CA GLY A 78 -9.02 16.50 13.67
C GLY A 78 -8.34 17.88 13.61
N LEU A 79 -7.36 18.13 14.51
CA LEU A 79 -6.62 19.39 14.58
C LEU A 79 -5.37 19.46 13.69
N ALA A 80 -5.00 18.36 13.04
CA ALA A 80 -3.80 18.35 12.21
C ALA A 80 -4.04 19.09 10.89
N LEU A 81 -3.05 19.86 10.43
CA LEU A 81 -3.16 20.67 9.21
C LEU A 81 -3.61 19.85 7.99
N TRP A 82 -3.04 18.65 7.80
CA TRP A 82 -3.42 17.77 6.70
C TRP A 82 -4.90 17.33 6.77
N HIS A 83 -5.45 17.14 7.97
CA HIS A 83 -6.87 16.84 8.16
C HIS A 83 -7.73 18.06 7.78
N GLN A 84 -7.37 19.26 8.23
CA GLN A 84 -8.07 20.50 7.88
C GLN A 84 -8.06 20.78 6.37
N VAL A 85 -6.94 20.53 5.69
CA VAL A 85 -6.83 20.67 4.23
C VAL A 85 -7.74 19.67 3.51
N ILE A 86 -7.79 18.43 3.98
CA ILE A 86 -8.70 17.43 3.38
C ILE A 86 -10.15 17.79 3.65
N LEU A 87 -10.47 18.21 4.87
CA LEU A 87 -11.80 18.67 5.26
C LEU A 87 -12.25 19.88 4.43
N SER A 88 -11.35 20.82 4.10
CA SER A 88 -11.69 21.98 3.27
C SER A 88 -11.90 21.64 1.79
N ILE A 89 -11.26 20.57 1.29
CA ILE A 89 -11.40 20.10 -0.10
C ILE A 89 -12.65 19.22 -0.28
N TYR A 90 -12.90 18.30 0.66
CA TYR A 90 -13.94 17.26 0.53
C TYR A 90 -15.18 17.53 1.39
N GLY A 91 -15.12 18.44 2.36
CA GLY A 91 -16.21 18.68 3.31
C GLY A 91 -16.24 17.65 4.45
N SER A 92 -17.22 17.80 5.33
CA SER A 92 -17.48 16.87 6.44
C SER A 92 -18.59 15.90 6.06
N HIS A 93 -18.26 14.62 5.87
CA HIS A 93 -19.23 13.57 5.56
C HIS A 93 -19.73 12.87 6.83
N SER A 94 -20.95 12.32 6.77
CA SER A 94 -21.61 11.63 7.89
C SER A 94 -20.86 10.39 8.40
N ASN A 95 -20.07 9.73 7.55
CA ASN A 95 -19.18 8.63 7.92
C ASN A 95 -17.73 9.07 8.20
N GLY A 96 -17.44 10.36 8.06
CA GLY A 96 -16.19 10.98 8.50
C GLY A 96 -14.99 10.84 7.58
N TRP A 97 -15.08 10.21 6.39
CA TRP A 97 -13.92 10.10 5.47
C TRP A 97 -14.27 9.82 4.00
N ASP A 98 -15.57 9.76 3.64
CA ASP A 98 -16.01 9.64 2.25
C ASP A 98 -15.51 10.82 1.41
N ALA A 99 -15.32 10.59 0.12
CA ALA A 99 -14.85 11.58 -0.84
C ALA A 99 -15.91 11.90 -1.92
N ASN A 100 -17.19 11.82 -1.56
CA ASN A 100 -18.30 12.03 -2.49
C ASN A 100 -18.58 13.52 -2.76
N THR A 101 -17.91 13.99 -3.82
CA THR A 101 -18.30 15.06 -4.76
C THR A 101 -18.89 16.35 -4.21
N ILE A 102 -18.01 17.24 -3.77
CA ILE A 102 -17.95 18.63 -4.29
C ILE A 102 -16.47 18.96 -4.54
N VAL A 103 -15.88 18.37 -5.58
CA VAL A 103 -14.47 18.62 -5.89
C VAL A 103 -14.35 20.01 -6.52
N ARG A 104 -13.94 20.99 -5.72
CA ARG A 104 -13.66 22.35 -6.20
C ARG A 104 -12.38 22.40 -7.06
N TRP A 105 -11.43 21.47 -6.86
CA TRP A 105 -10.18 21.37 -7.62
C TRP A 105 -9.57 19.95 -7.66
N SER A 106 -9.04 19.60 -8.85
CA SER A 106 -8.16 18.46 -9.24
C SER A 106 -8.54 17.03 -8.86
N HIS A 107 -8.76 16.21 -9.89
CA HIS A 107 -9.11 14.78 -9.86
C HIS A 107 -8.01 13.83 -9.30
N ARG A 108 -6.81 14.31 -8.95
CA ARG A 108 -5.67 13.46 -8.57
C ARG A 108 -5.13 13.71 -7.16
N CYS A 109 -6.03 13.73 -6.19
CA CYS A 109 -5.66 13.83 -4.79
C CYS A 109 -5.43 12.43 -4.18
N PRO A 110 -4.31 12.18 -3.46
CA PRO A 110 -4.04 10.91 -2.80
C PRO A 110 -5.14 10.48 -1.81
N TRP A 111 -5.80 11.42 -1.15
CA TRP A 111 -6.89 11.13 -0.21
C TRP A 111 -8.08 10.44 -0.89
N LYS A 112 -8.46 10.88 -2.09
CA LYS A 112 -9.56 10.27 -2.84
C LYS A 112 -9.24 8.81 -3.20
N ALA A 113 -8.00 8.55 -3.62
CA ALA A 113 -7.54 7.20 -3.90
C ALA A 113 -7.50 6.31 -2.64
N ILE A 114 -7.18 6.87 -1.46
CA ILE A 114 -7.22 6.14 -0.19
C ILE A 114 -8.66 5.84 0.22
N ALA A 115 -9.56 6.83 0.14
CA ALA A 115 -10.96 6.67 0.51
C ALA A 115 -11.70 5.69 -0.41
N GLN A 116 -11.35 5.60 -1.70
CA GLN A 116 -11.97 4.65 -2.64
C GLN A 116 -11.52 3.19 -2.47
N VAL A 117 -10.46 2.94 -1.70
CA VAL A 117 -9.93 1.58 -1.48
C VAL A 117 -10.71 0.83 -0.39
N PHE A 118 -11.45 1.54 0.47
CA PHE A 118 -12.16 1.02 1.64
C PHE A 118 -13.62 1.44 1.61
#